data_AF-L5K2A3-F1
#
_entry.id   AF-L5K2A3-F1
#
_cell.length_a   1.000
_cell.length_b   1.000
_cell.length_c   1.000
_cell.angle_alpha   90.00
_cell.angle_beta   90.00
_cell.angle_gamma   90.00
#
_symmetry.space_group_name_H-M   'P 1'
#
loop_
_entity.id
_entity.type
_entity.pdbx_description
1 polymer ?
#
loop_
_entity_poly.entity_id
_entity_poly.type
_entity_poly.pdbx_seq_one_letter_code
_entity_poly.pdbx_strand_id
1 'polypeptide(L)'
;MASAPASYRNSTTKPMCLLSQIMNTGSQFVMEGVKNLVLKQQNLPVTRILDNLMEMKSNPETDDYRYFDPKMPRGSESSVLRNKNPFQEAIVFVVGGGNYIEYQNLVDYIKGKQLP
;
A
#
# COMPACT_ATOMS: atom_id res chain seq x y z
N MET A 1 -35.73 43.54 -60.61
CA MET A 1 -34.32 43.20 -60.32
C MET A 1 -34.23 42.87 -58.84
N ALA A 2 -33.87 41.63 -58.49
CA ALA A 2 -33.75 41.18 -57.12
C ALA A 2 -32.38 40.51 -56.95
N SER A 3 -31.62 40.91 -55.93
CA SER A 3 -30.66 40.03 -55.26
C SER A 3 -30.29 40.65 -53.91
N ALA A 4 -30.46 39.85 -52.85
CA ALA A 4 -30.10 40.20 -51.47
C ALA A 4 -28.58 40.04 -51.25
N PRO A 5 -27.97 40.75 -50.28
CA PRO A 5 -26.58 40.48 -49.90
C PRO A 5 -26.52 39.20 -49.06
N ALA A 6 -25.70 38.25 -49.50
CA ALA A 6 -25.40 37.03 -48.78
C ALA A 6 -24.67 37.34 -47.46
N SER A 7 -25.28 36.96 -46.34
CA SER A 7 -24.63 36.98 -45.03
C SER A 7 -23.64 35.82 -44.95
N TYR A 8 -22.35 36.13 -44.95
CA TYR A 8 -21.28 35.15 -44.69
C TYR A 8 -21.24 34.86 -43.18
N ARG A 9 -22.09 33.94 -42.73
CA ARG A 9 -22.05 33.41 -41.37
C ARG A 9 -20.93 32.36 -41.30
N ASN A 10 -19.76 32.77 -40.83
CA ASN A 10 -18.70 31.86 -40.43
C ASN A 10 -19.18 30.99 -39.25
N SER A 11 -19.77 29.84 -39.58
CA SER A 11 -20.06 28.76 -38.64
C SER A 11 -18.78 27.95 -38.40
N THR A 12 -17.84 28.52 -37.66
CA THR A 12 -16.74 27.76 -37.06
C THR A 12 -17.35 26.94 -35.92
N THR A 13 -17.75 25.71 -36.22
CA THR A 13 -18.05 24.71 -35.21
C THR A 13 -16.83 24.61 -34.28
N LYS A 14 -17.06 24.67 -32.96
CA LYS A 14 -16.02 24.52 -31.93
C LYS A 14 -15.99 23.04 -31.50
N PRO A 15 -15.23 22.14 -32.16
CA PRO A 15 -15.15 20.72 -31.78
C PRO A 15 -14.34 20.49 -30.49
N MET A 16 -13.58 21.49 -30.03
CA MET A 16 -12.63 21.35 -28.93
C MET A 16 -13.30 21.09 -27.55
N CYS A 17 -14.53 21.55 -27.34
CA CYS A 17 -15.23 21.43 -26.04
C CYS A 17 -15.83 20.03 -25.80
N LEU A 18 -16.16 19.32 -26.88
CA LEU A 18 -16.67 17.95 -26.82
C LEU A 18 -15.54 16.94 -26.56
N LEU A 19 -14.35 17.20 -27.11
CA LEU A 19 -13.17 16.36 -26.85
C LEU A 19 -12.71 16.44 -25.40
N SER A 20 -12.76 17.62 -24.76
CA SER A 20 -12.43 17.74 -23.33
C SER A 20 -13.38 16.96 -22.41
N GLN A 21 -14.67 16.86 -22.77
CA GLN A 21 -15.62 16.04 -22.01
C GLN A 21 -15.35 14.54 -22.16
N ILE A 22 -14.93 14.09 -23.34
CA ILE A 22 -14.55 12.68 -23.58
C ILE A 22 -13.22 12.34 -22.90
N MET A 23 -12.24 13.25 -22.91
CA MET A 23 -10.95 13.03 -22.23
C MET A 23 -11.10 12.94 -20.70
N ASN A 24 -12.00 13.74 -20.12
CA ASN A 24 -12.26 13.71 -18.68
C ASN A 24 -13.13 12.51 -18.24
N THR A 25 -13.96 11.98 -19.14
CA THR A 25 -14.80 10.79 -18.89
C THR A 25 -14.04 9.49 -19.16
N GLY A 26 -13.18 9.48 -20.19
CA GLY A 26 -12.36 8.33 -20.56
C GLY A 26 -11.28 8.00 -19.53
N SER A 27 -10.70 9.01 -18.88
CA SER A 27 -9.72 8.79 -17.79
C SER A 27 -10.35 8.12 -16.56
N GLN A 28 -11.60 8.45 -16.24
CA GLN A 28 -12.35 7.79 -15.16
C GLN A 28 -12.61 6.32 -15.47
N PHE A 29 -12.95 5.97 -16.72
CA PHE A 29 -13.16 4.59 -17.13
C PHE A 29 -11.86 3.76 -17.12
N VAL A 30 -10.74 4.32 -17.57
CA VAL A 30 -9.42 3.64 -17.49
C VAL A 30 -8.99 3.45 -16.05
N MET A 31 -9.18 4.47 -15.20
CA MET A 31 -8.87 4.39 -13.77
C MET A 31 -9.75 3.35 -13.07
N GLU A 32 -11.04 3.27 -13.42
CA GLU A 32 -11.98 2.28 -12.92
C GLU A 32 -11.67 0.85 -13.39
N GLY A 33 -11.17 0.69 -14.63
CA GLY A 33 -10.70 -0.59 -15.16
C GLY A 33 -9.43 -1.12 -14.50
N VAL A 34 -8.54 -0.24 -14.03
CA VAL A 34 -7.32 -0.63 -13.29
C VAL A 34 -7.49 -0.63 -11.76
N LYS A 35 -8.63 -0.19 -11.22
CA LYS A 35 -8.92 -0.28 -9.76
C LYS A 35 -8.87 -1.72 -9.24
N ASN A 36 -9.11 -2.73 -10.08
CA ASN A 36 -8.97 -4.15 -9.71
C ASN A 36 -7.56 -4.72 -9.96
N LEU A 37 -6.68 -3.95 -10.61
CA LEU A 37 -5.23 -4.23 -10.68
C LEU A 37 -4.47 -3.56 -9.54
N VAL A 38 -5.12 -2.66 -8.78
CA VAL A 38 -4.65 -2.24 -7.46
C VAL A 38 -4.60 -3.51 -6.62
N LEU A 39 -3.38 -3.99 -6.39
CA LEU A 39 -3.11 -5.09 -5.49
C LEU A 39 -3.84 -4.80 -4.17
N LYS A 40 -4.92 -5.54 -3.90
CA LYS A 40 -5.58 -5.49 -2.59
C LYS A 40 -4.48 -5.66 -1.56
N GLN A 41 -4.46 -4.79 -0.56
CA GLN A 41 -3.50 -4.80 0.54
C GLN A 41 -3.52 -6.19 1.18
N GLN A 42 -2.67 -7.07 0.69
CA GLN A 42 -2.56 -8.42 1.22
C GLN A 42 -1.60 -8.30 2.38
N ASN A 43 -2.02 -8.71 3.57
CA ASN A 43 -1.09 -8.92 4.66
C ASN A 43 -0.14 -10.03 4.22
N LEU A 44 1.02 -9.65 3.67
CA LEU A 44 2.05 -10.58 3.21
C LEU A 44 2.62 -11.35 4.41
N PRO A 45 3.20 -12.54 4.20
CA PRO A 45 3.73 -13.35 5.30
C PRO A 45 4.64 -12.56 6.25
N VAL A 46 5.58 -11.77 5.68
CA VAL A 46 6.51 -10.93 6.46
C VAL A 46 5.77 -9.93 7.35
N THR A 47 4.77 -9.23 6.81
CA THR A 47 3.97 -8.26 7.56
C THR A 47 3.15 -8.92 8.66
N ARG A 48 2.57 -10.10 8.41
CA ARG A 48 1.83 -10.86 9.42
C ARG A 48 2.72 -11.31 10.58
N ILE A 49 3.90 -11.84 10.25
CA ILE A 49 4.89 -12.26 11.23
C ILE A 49 5.31 -11.06 12.07
N LEU A 50 5.64 -9.93 11.41
CA LEU A 50 6.01 -8.71 12.11
C LEU A 50 4.90 -8.22 13.04
N ASP A 51 3.65 -8.18 12.58
CA ASP A 51 2.51 -7.73 13.38
C ASP A 51 2.31 -8.58 14.65
N ASN A 52 2.33 -9.91 14.49
CA ASN A 52 2.23 -10.83 15.63
C ASN A 52 3.37 -10.62 16.64
N LEU A 53 4.60 -10.42 16.15
CA LEU A 53 5.78 -10.20 16.99
C LEU A 53 5.74 -8.82 17.69
N MET A 54 5.31 -7.78 16.99
CA MET A 54 5.19 -6.42 17.53
C MET A 54 4.09 -6.34 18.59
N GLU A 55 2.96 -7.02 18.40
CA GLU A 55 1.84 -7.03 19.35
C GLU A 55 1.97 -8.09 20.46
N MET A 56 3.01 -8.93 20.43
CA MET A 56 3.20 -10.02 21.39
C MET A 56 2.00 -10.99 21.44
N LYS A 57 1.33 -11.20 20.30
CA LYS A 57 0.25 -12.18 20.18
C LYS A 57 0.85 -13.57 19.98
N SER A 58 0.43 -14.54 20.80
CA SER A 58 0.75 -15.96 20.56
C SER A 58 0.09 -16.39 19.27
N ASN A 59 0.90 -16.94 18.38
CA ASN A 59 0.49 -17.48 17.09
C ASN A 59 1.41 -18.67 16.80
N PRO A 60 0.87 -19.84 16.41
CA PRO A 60 1.68 -21.02 16.13
C PRO A 60 2.81 -20.76 15.12
N GLU A 61 2.66 -19.81 14.20
CA GLU A 61 3.70 -19.47 13.21
C GLU A 61 4.89 -18.71 13.81
N THR A 62 4.69 -17.94 14.89
CA THR A 62 5.71 -17.08 15.49
C THR A 62 6.21 -17.58 16.84
N ASP A 63 5.53 -18.56 17.44
CA ASP A 63 5.92 -19.11 18.75
C ASP A 63 7.20 -19.94 18.69
N ASP A 64 7.52 -20.51 17.54
CA ASP A 64 8.77 -21.25 17.31
C ASP A 64 9.99 -20.33 17.10
N TYR A 65 9.80 -19.00 17.08
CA TYR A 65 10.89 -18.06 16.82
C TYR A 65 11.77 -17.90 18.05
N ARG A 66 13.08 -17.93 17.82
CA ARG A 66 14.07 -17.72 18.88
C ARG A 66 14.12 -16.25 19.28
N TYR A 67 13.99 -16.01 20.57
CA TYR A 67 14.12 -14.69 21.17
C TYR A 67 15.49 -14.54 21.83
N PHE A 68 16.17 -13.44 21.51
CA PHE A 68 17.48 -13.11 22.05
C PHE A 68 17.45 -11.70 22.64
N ASP A 69 17.85 -11.57 23.91
CA ASP A 69 18.06 -10.28 24.56
C ASP A 69 19.55 -10.10 24.87
N PRO A 70 20.24 -9.13 24.23
CA PRO A 70 21.65 -8.84 24.50
C PRO A 70 21.97 -8.49 25.96
N LYS A 71 20.96 -8.05 26.73
CA LYS A 71 21.10 -7.70 28.15
C LYS A 71 21.04 -8.93 29.07
N MET A 72 20.58 -10.08 28.55
CA MET A 72 20.48 -11.30 29.33
C MET A 72 21.81 -12.07 29.31
N PRO A 73 22.29 -12.58 30.45
CA PRO A 73 23.50 -13.40 30.48
C PRO A 73 23.32 -14.66 29.62
N ARG A 74 24.36 -14.99 28.83
CA ARG A 74 24.38 -16.18 27.96
C ARG A 74 24.25 -17.43 28.84
N GLY A 75 23.22 -18.26 28.61
CA GLY A 75 23.06 -19.55 29.28
C GLY A 75 21.75 -19.76 30.05
N SER A 76 20.85 -18.78 30.10
CA SER A 76 19.48 -18.99 30.61
C SER A 76 18.59 -19.62 29.54
N GLU A 77 18.78 -20.91 29.27
CA GLU A 77 17.94 -21.73 28.38
C GLU A 77 16.49 -21.89 28.90
N SER A 78 16.24 -21.53 30.16
CA SER A 78 14.92 -21.59 30.78
C SER A 78 14.10 -20.37 30.40
N SER A 79 13.24 -20.53 29.39
CA SER A 79 12.08 -19.68 29.11
C SER A 79 12.39 -18.19 29.21
N VAL A 80 13.02 -17.62 28.18
CA VAL A 80 13.24 -16.18 28.14
C VAL A 80 11.88 -15.51 28.36
N LEU A 81 11.76 -14.74 29.43
CA LEU A 81 10.56 -13.95 29.69
C LEU A 81 10.43 -12.96 28.54
N ARG A 82 9.65 -13.33 27.51
CA ARG A 82 9.28 -12.42 26.43
C ARG A 82 8.61 -11.22 27.11
N ASN A 83 9.26 -10.07 27.02
CA ASN A 83 8.77 -8.84 27.61
C ASN A 83 7.40 -8.54 27.00
N LYS A 84 6.30 -8.73 27.75
CA LYS A 84 4.92 -8.73 27.25
C LYS A 84 4.42 -7.38 26.70
N ASN A 85 5.29 -6.38 26.64
CA ASN A 85 4.96 -5.06 26.14
C ASN A 85 5.09 -5.05 24.61
N PRO A 86 4.11 -4.45 23.91
CA PRO A 86 4.20 -4.30 22.46
C PRO A 86 5.38 -3.40 22.07
N PHE A 87 5.99 -3.70 20.93
CA PHE A 87 7.08 -2.91 20.37
C PHE A 87 6.54 -1.77 19.50
N GLN A 88 7.19 -0.60 19.56
CA GLN A 88 6.85 0.56 18.73
C GLN A 88 7.69 0.63 17.45
N GLU A 89 8.94 0.15 17.52
CA GLU A 89 9.89 0.15 16.43
C GLU A 89 10.47 -1.25 16.25
N ALA A 90 10.80 -1.61 15.01
CA ALA A 90 11.41 -2.88 14.67
C ALA A 90 12.35 -2.71 13.48
N ILE A 91 13.42 -3.49 13.47
CA ILE A 91 14.31 -3.64 12.31
C ILE A 91 14.09 -5.06 11.77
N VAL A 92 13.70 -5.16 10.50
CA VAL A 92 13.48 -6.44 9.82
C VAL A 92 14.64 -6.69 8.86
N PHE A 93 15.23 -7.88 8.96
CA PHE A 93 16.30 -8.32 8.09
C PHE A 93 15.96 -9.67 7.48
N VAL A 94 15.95 -9.74 6.14
CA VAL A 94 15.62 -10.95 5.38
C VAL A 94 16.88 -11.54 4.77
N VAL A 95 17.18 -12.80 5.12
CA VAL A 95 18.30 -13.55 4.54
C VAL A 95 17.84 -14.22 3.24
N GLY A 96 18.63 -14.09 2.17
CA GLY A 96 18.34 -14.74 0.87
C GLY A 96 17.68 -13.83 -0.17
N GLY A 97 17.37 -12.58 0.19
CA GLY A 97 16.86 -11.55 -0.73
C GLY A 97 15.45 -11.09 -0.34
N GLY A 98 15.25 -9.76 -0.29
CA GLY A 98 13.95 -9.15 -0.04
C GLY A 98 13.32 -8.62 -1.33
N ASN A 99 11.99 -8.51 -1.35
CA ASN A 99 11.25 -7.96 -2.48
C ASN A 99 10.70 -6.54 -2.18
N TYR A 100 10.65 -5.68 -3.20
CA TYR A 100 10.05 -4.35 -3.09
C TYR A 100 8.58 -4.38 -2.68
N ILE A 101 7.84 -5.42 -3.08
CA ILE A 101 6.43 -5.58 -2.69
C ILE A 101 6.30 -5.80 -1.17
N GLU A 102 7.22 -6.56 -0.57
CA GLU A 102 7.27 -6.78 0.89
C GLU A 102 7.61 -5.48 1.63
N TYR A 103 8.64 -4.77 1.14
CA TYR A 103 9.02 -3.47 1.67
C TYR A 103 7.86 -2.46 1.64
N GLN A 104 7.18 -2.33 0.49
CA GLN A 104 6.05 -1.41 0.35
C GLN A 104 4.92 -1.77 1.31
N ASN A 105 4.62 -3.07 1.47
CA ASN A 105 3.58 -3.53 2.40
C ASN A 105 3.93 -3.21 3.86
N LEU A 106 5.19 -3.36 4.27
CA LEU A 106 5.67 -2.99 5.60
C LEU A 106 5.58 -1.48 5.86
N VAL A 107 5.93 -0.66 4.87
CA VAL A 107 5.81 0.80 4.95
C VAL A 107 4.35 1.22 5.11
N ASP A 108 3.45 0.63 4.33
CA ASP A 108 2.03 0.94 4.39
C ASP A 108 1.39 0.45 5.70
N TYR A 109 1.83 -0.70 6.22
CA TYR A 109 1.45 -1.21 7.54
C TYR A 109 1.79 -0.21 8.66
N ILE A 110 3.02 0.34 8.67
CA ILE A 110 3.43 1.32 9.69
C ILE A 110 2.61 2.61 9.60
N LYS A 111 2.36 3.10 8.37
CA LYS A 111 1.53 4.29 8.16
C LYS A 111 0.10 4.08 8.65
N GLY A 112 -0.47 2.90 8.42
CA GLY A 112 -1.80 2.53 8.91
C GLY A 112 -1.86 2.44 10.44
N LYS A 113 -0.78 2.00 11.09
CA LYS A 113 -0.71 1.88 12.55
C LYS A 113 -0.48 3.21 13.29
N GLN A 114 0.05 4.22 12.60
CA GLN A 114 0.30 5.55 13.17
C GLN A 114 -0.93 6.48 13.17
N LEU A 115 -2.03 6.13 12.48
CA LEU A 115 -3.26 6.93 12.56
C LEU A 115 -4.04 6.59 13.85
N PRO A 116 -4.34 7.57 14.72
CA PRO A 116 -5.32 7.44 15.79
C PRO A 116 -6.76 7.42 15.25
#